data_AF-A0A9P8MPT1-F1
#
_entry.id   AF-A0A9P8MPT1-F1
#
_cell.length_a   1.000
_cell.length_b   1.000
_cell.length_c   1.000
_cell.angle_alpha   90.00
_cell.angle_beta   90.00
_cell.angle_gamma   90.00
#
_symmetry.space_group_name_H-M   'P 1'
#
loop_
_entity.id
_entity.type
_entity.pdbx_description
1 polymer ?
#
loop_
_entity_poly.entity_id
_entity_poly.type
_entity_poly.pdbx_seq_one_letter_code
_entity_poly.pdbx_strand_id
1 'polypeptide(L)'
;MVLTTLSALVLSLGLLAGNVLATPAQEMDAWGDVQTAHLKFRAASSPDTYDLTVQADGNAVNTGREKLDIGLVDAPDYFAVSLCKFKTPGKVEISSKVASDRYTQQVVIDPPQPIISVKCQGMCVQTYGACYDTRGQPVGPCCNGFCMATRCRPWNIGHG
;
A
#
# COMPACT_ATOMS: atom_id res chain seq x y z
N MET A 1 -25.88 -67.23 -47.93
CA MET A 1 -25.28 -67.38 -49.27
C MET A 1 -25.14 -65.98 -49.87
N VAL A 2 -23.95 -65.65 -50.36
CA VAL A 2 -23.59 -64.52 -51.25
C VAL A 2 -23.64 -63.12 -50.61
N LEU A 3 -22.54 -62.43 -50.25
CA LEU A 3 -21.28 -62.02 -50.92
C LEU A 3 -21.38 -60.61 -51.56
N THR A 4 -20.61 -59.68 -50.95
CA THR A 4 -19.90 -58.49 -51.48
C THR A 4 -20.65 -57.39 -52.24
N THR A 5 -20.40 -56.14 -51.83
CA THR A 5 -19.58 -55.20 -52.63
C THR A 5 -18.94 -54.11 -51.75
N LEU A 6 -17.68 -53.81 -52.07
CA LEU A 6 -16.87 -52.71 -51.54
C LEU A 6 -17.43 -51.35 -52.00
N SER A 7 -17.32 -50.33 -51.16
CA SER A 7 -17.10 -48.97 -51.65
C SER A 7 -16.14 -48.26 -50.70
N ALA A 8 -14.92 -48.05 -51.21
CA ALA A 8 -13.91 -47.22 -50.59
C ALA A 8 -14.28 -45.75 -50.82
N LEU A 9 -14.48 -45.00 -49.73
CA LEU A 9 -14.52 -43.54 -49.73
C LEU A 9 -13.26 -43.04 -49.03
N VAL A 10 -12.30 -42.62 -49.86
CA VAL A 10 -11.17 -41.79 -49.49
C VAL A 10 -11.63 -40.32 -49.58
N LEU A 11 -10.90 -39.42 -48.91
CA LEU A 11 -10.98 -37.95 -48.81
C LEU A 11 -11.51 -37.51 -47.44
N SER A 12 -10.81 -36.73 -46.62
CA SER A 12 -9.55 -35.99 -46.80
C SER A 12 -9.11 -35.44 -45.44
N LEU A 13 -7.80 -35.42 -45.20
CA LEU A 13 -7.14 -34.73 -44.08
C LEU A 13 -7.51 -33.24 -44.07
N GLY A 14 -8.10 -32.78 -42.97
CA GLY A 14 -8.13 -31.37 -42.60
C GLY A 14 -7.39 -31.18 -41.28
N LEU A 15 -6.06 -31.04 -41.32
CA LEU A 15 -5.31 -30.53 -40.17
C LEU A 15 -5.61 -29.03 -40.05
N LEU A 16 -6.52 -28.66 -39.16
CA LEU A 16 -6.60 -27.28 -38.67
C LEU A 16 -5.44 -27.09 -37.68
N ALA A 17 -4.29 -26.65 -38.19
CA ALA A 17 -3.27 -26.03 -37.36
C ALA A 17 -3.83 -24.71 -36.83
N GLY A 18 -4.56 -24.79 -35.72
CA GLY A 18 -4.93 -23.62 -34.94
C GLY A 18 -3.67 -23.01 -34.36
N ASN A 19 -3.12 -22.01 -35.04
CA ASN A 19 -2.16 -21.09 -34.43
C ASN A 19 -2.94 -20.27 -33.40
N VAL A 20 -3.11 -20.83 -32.20
CA VAL A 20 -3.44 -20.02 -31.02
C VAL A 20 -2.22 -19.13 -30.81
N LEU A 21 -2.30 -17.92 -31.34
CA LEU A 21 -1.47 -16.83 -30.87
C LEU A 21 -1.85 -16.66 -29.40
N ALA A 22 -1.08 -17.30 -28.51
CA ALA A 22 -1.03 -16.93 -27.12
C ALA A 22 -0.60 -15.46 -27.12
N THR A 23 -1.59 -14.58 -27.03
CA THR A 23 -1.36 -13.19 -26.72
C THR A 23 -0.54 -13.22 -25.43
N PRO A 24 0.66 -12.62 -25.37
CA PRO A 24 1.30 -12.44 -24.08
C PRO A 24 0.25 -11.75 -23.21
N ALA A 25 -0.02 -12.32 -22.04
CA ALA A 25 -0.92 -11.71 -21.07
C ALA A 25 -0.54 -10.24 -21.04
N GLN A 26 -1.47 -9.38 -21.45
CA GLN A 26 -1.25 -7.95 -21.44
C GLN A 26 -0.79 -7.63 -20.03
N GLU A 27 0.47 -7.21 -19.93
CA GLU A 27 0.99 -6.51 -18.77
C GLU A 27 -0.10 -5.49 -18.43
N MET A 28 -0.65 -5.61 -17.22
CA MET A 28 -1.71 -4.74 -16.74
C MET A 28 -1.12 -3.35 -16.51
N ASP A 29 -0.79 -2.64 -17.58
CA ASP A 29 -0.50 -1.21 -17.62
C ASP A 29 -1.81 -0.44 -17.41
N ALA A 30 -2.37 -0.52 -16.20
CA ALA A 30 -3.49 0.32 -15.74
C ALA A 30 -3.71 0.26 -14.21
N TRP A 31 -2.66 0.20 -13.39
CA TRP A 31 -2.78 0.57 -11.97
C TRP A 31 -2.30 2.00 -11.83
N GLY A 32 -3.19 2.91 -11.45
CA GLY A 32 -2.83 4.29 -11.13
C GLY A 32 -1.68 4.33 -10.12
N ASP A 33 -0.84 5.35 -10.23
CA ASP A 33 0.39 5.49 -9.44
C ASP A 33 0.18 5.06 -7.98
N VAL A 34 1.02 4.13 -7.50
CA VAL A 34 1.04 3.73 -6.09
C VAL A 34 1.29 4.97 -5.24
N GLN A 35 0.55 5.12 -4.14
CA GLN A 35 0.78 6.26 -3.25
C GLN A 35 2.18 6.16 -2.63
N THR A 36 2.80 7.32 -2.44
CA THR A 36 4.11 7.43 -1.79
C THR A 36 3.92 8.00 -0.39
N ALA A 37 4.49 7.34 0.62
CA ALA A 37 4.52 7.82 1.99
C ALA A 37 5.83 8.60 2.24
N HIS A 38 5.73 9.82 2.76
CA HIS A 38 6.89 10.62 3.16
C HIS A 38 7.05 10.58 4.68
N LEU A 39 7.99 9.77 5.14
CA LEU A 39 8.14 9.48 6.56
C LEU A 39 9.35 10.23 7.15
N LYS A 40 9.17 10.90 8.29
CA LYS A 40 10.29 11.46 9.08
C LYS A 40 10.47 10.69 10.37
N PHE A 41 11.65 10.11 10.55
CA PHE A 41 12.02 9.31 11.71
C PHE A 41 12.69 10.22 12.74
N ARG A 42 12.25 10.13 13.99
CA ARG A 42 12.78 10.91 15.10
C ARG A 42 13.40 10.01 16.16
N ALA A 43 14.67 10.26 16.46
CA ALA A 43 15.35 9.58 17.54
C ALA A 43 14.65 9.83 18.88
N ALA A 44 14.63 8.83 19.75
CA ALA A 44 14.00 8.97 21.07
C ALA A 44 14.84 9.78 22.06
N SER A 45 16.18 9.70 21.93
CA SER A 45 17.13 10.22 22.93
C SER A 45 18.01 11.37 22.41
N SER A 46 17.80 11.82 21.17
CA SER A 46 18.57 12.91 20.55
C SER A 46 17.66 13.72 19.60
N PRO A 47 18.07 14.92 19.19
CA PRO A 47 17.34 15.69 18.17
C PRO A 47 17.53 15.13 16.75
N ASP A 48 18.23 14.00 16.58
CA ASP A 48 18.53 13.45 15.27
C ASP A 48 17.26 12.99 14.57
N THR A 49 17.16 13.34 13.29
CA THR A 49 16.06 12.94 12.42
C THR A 49 16.56 12.56 11.04
N TYR A 50 15.79 11.74 10.33
CA TYR A 50 16.01 11.49 8.90
C TYR A 50 14.69 11.24 8.19
N ASP A 51 14.67 11.54 6.89
CA ASP A 51 13.51 11.32 6.03
C ASP A 51 13.67 10.04 5.21
N LEU A 52 12.56 9.36 4.93
CA LEU A 52 12.49 8.22 4.02
C LEU A 52 11.23 8.33 3.17
N THR A 53 11.38 8.14 1.86
CA THR A 53 10.28 8.05 0.92
C THR A 53 10.01 6.57 0.63
N VAL A 54 8.78 6.10 0.86
CA VAL A 54 8.41 4.69 0.73
C VAL A 54 7.22 4.57 -0.21
N GLN A 55 7.38 3.83 -1.31
CA GLN A 55 6.26 3.50 -2.18
C GLN A 55 5.32 2.51 -1.48
N ALA A 56 4.01 2.71 -1.62
CA ALA A 56 3.00 1.83 -1.03
C ALA A 56 2.70 0.59 -1.91
N ASP A 57 3.75 0.03 -2.51
CA ASP A 57 3.72 -1.11 -3.43
C ASP A 57 3.91 -2.47 -2.72
N GLY A 58 4.13 -2.45 -1.40
CA GLY A 58 4.40 -3.65 -0.62
C GLY A 58 5.87 -4.11 -0.65
N ASN A 59 6.78 -3.34 -1.24
CA ASN A 59 8.21 -3.59 -1.15
C ASN A 59 8.80 -2.98 0.13
N ALA A 60 9.79 -3.66 0.71
CA ALA A 60 10.47 -3.17 1.90
C ALA A 60 11.64 -2.26 1.52
N VAL A 61 11.73 -1.09 2.16
CA VAL A 61 12.84 -0.14 2.04
C VAL A 61 13.67 -0.21 3.32
N ASN A 62 14.97 -0.50 3.18
CA ASN A 62 15.90 -0.49 4.31
C ASN A 62 16.19 0.95 4.75
N THR A 63 16.25 1.19 6.05
CA THR A 63 16.53 2.54 6.58
C THR A 63 18.02 2.87 6.61
N GLY A 64 18.88 1.85 6.77
CA GLY A 64 20.33 2.01 6.93
C GLY A 64 20.74 2.68 8.25
N ARG A 65 19.87 2.70 9.27
CA ARG A 65 20.09 3.43 10.55
C ARG A 65 20.02 2.51 11.77
N GLU A 66 20.83 1.45 11.77
CA GLU A 66 20.79 0.37 12.78
C GLU A 66 21.18 0.77 14.21
N LYS A 67 21.79 1.95 14.40
CA LYS A 67 22.24 2.43 15.72
C LYS A 67 21.37 3.54 16.31
N LEU A 68 20.32 3.95 15.61
CA LEU A 68 19.49 5.08 16.03
C LEU A 68 18.12 4.56 16.49
N ASP A 69 17.88 4.61 17.79
CA ASP A 69 16.60 4.22 18.37
C ASP A 69 15.53 5.26 18.03
N ILE A 70 14.53 4.85 17.27
CA ILE A 70 13.42 5.68 16.84
C ILE A 70 12.26 5.52 17.81
N GLY A 71 11.77 6.64 18.33
CA GLY A 71 10.56 6.66 19.18
C GLY A 71 9.32 7.14 18.42
N LEU A 72 9.50 7.98 17.40
CA LEU A 72 8.41 8.57 16.63
C LEU A 72 8.71 8.57 15.13
N VAL A 73 7.69 8.32 14.32
CA VAL A 73 7.73 8.50 12.86
C VAL A 73 6.59 9.40 12.44
N ASP A 74 6.90 10.58 11.91
CA ASP A 74 5.91 11.49 11.34
C ASP A 74 5.47 10.97 9.97
N ALA A 75 4.16 10.99 9.71
CA ALA A 75 3.53 10.64 8.44
C ALA A 75 2.48 11.72 8.08
N PRO A 76 2.89 12.81 7.42
CA PRO A 76 2.02 13.96 7.15
C PRO A 76 1.01 13.73 6.02
N ASP A 77 1.18 12.68 5.23
CA ASP A 77 0.44 12.46 3.98
C ASP A 77 0.03 11.00 3.74
N TYR A 78 0.23 10.13 4.73
CA TYR A 78 -0.09 8.72 4.63
C TYR A 78 -0.52 8.14 5.98
N PHE A 79 -1.44 7.16 5.97
CA PHE A 79 -1.97 6.55 7.19
C PHE A 79 -1.04 5.43 7.70
N ALA A 80 0.20 5.81 8.00
CA ALA A 80 1.33 4.91 8.20
C ALA A 80 1.14 3.93 9.36
N VAL A 81 0.41 4.31 10.42
CA VAL A 81 0.18 3.41 11.58
C VAL A 81 -0.51 2.10 11.18
N SER A 82 -1.38 2.12 10.17
CA SER A 82 -2.10 0.93 9.71
C SER A 82 -1.61 0.41 8.37
N LEU A 83 -1.11 1.30 7.50
CA LEU A 83 -0.73 0.96 6.13
C LEU A 83 0.77 0.72 5.96
N CYS A 84 1.59 0.98 6.98
CA CYS A 84 3.01 0.64 6.99
C CYS A 84 3.34 -0.39 8.08
N LYS A 85 4.32 -1.25 7.77
CA LYS A 85 4.92 -2.21 8.69
C LYS A 85 6.35 -1.78 8.96
N PHE A 86 6.66 -1.54 10.22
CA PHE A 86 7.98 -1.17 10.70
C PHE A 86 8.67 -2.42 11.26
N LYS A 87 9.77 -2.83 10.64
CA LYS A 87 10.56 -3.99 11.12
C LYS A 87 11.58 -3.50 12.14
N THR A 88 11.48 -3.98 13.36
CA THR A 88 12.40 -3.71 14.47
C THR A 88 13.15 -4.99 14.87
N PRO A 89 14.30 -4.89 15.56
CA PRO A 89 15.04 -6.07 16.02
C PRO A 89 14.30 -6.86 17.12
N GLY A 90 13.50 -6.17 17.93
CA GLY A 90 12.68 -6.78 18.99
C GLY A 90 11.19 -6.47 18.82
N LYS A 91 10.40 -6.99 19.76
CA LYS A 91 8.98 -6.66 19.85
C LYS A 91 8.82 -5.19 20.26
N VAL A 92 7.90 -4.50 19.60
CA VAL A 92 7.46 -3.14 19.92
C VAL A 92 5.94 -3.10 19.91
N GLU A 93 5.37 -2.21 20.70
CA GLU A 93 4.02 -1.70 20.52
C GLU A 93 4.07 -0.56 19.51
N ILE A 94 3.13 -0.59 18.56
CA ILE A 94 2.94 0.46 17.56
C ILE A 94 1.59 1.09 17.83
N SER A 95 1.61 2.40 18.09
CA SER A 95 0.39 3.20 18.24
C SER A 95 0.49 4.50 17.44
N SER A 96 -0.54 5.34 17.48
CA SER A 96 -0.52 6.65 16.83
C SER A 96 -0.93 7.76 17.77
N LYS A 97 -0.31 8.93 17.59
CA LYS A 97 -0.77 10.19 18.14
C LYS A 97 -0.75 11.28 17.07
N VAL A 98 -1.30 12.45 17.39
CA VAL A 98 -1.17 13.63 16.55
C VAL A 98 0.01 14.45 17.07
N ALA A 99 0.87 14.94 16.17
CA ALA A 99 1.98 15.80 16.51
C ALA A 99 1.52 17.12 17.14
N SER A 100 2.46 17.87 17.71
CA SER A 100 2.20 19.18 18.32
C SER A 100 1.68 20.24 17.34
N ASP A 101 1.91 20.05 16.03
CA ASP A 101 1.33 20.90 14.98
C ASP A 101 -0.19 20.68 14.80
N ARG A 102 -0.77 19.69 15.51
CA ARG A 102 -2.16 19.25 15.44
C ARG A 102 -2.60 18.75 14.06
N TYR A 103 -1.67 18.55 13.14
CA TYR A 103 -1.94 18.15 11.77
C TYR A 103 -1.26 16.83 11.42
N THR A 104 -0.06 16.54 11.89
CA THR A 104 0.72 15.39 11.42
C THR A 104 0.44 14.14 12.25
N GLN A 105 0.06 13.02 11.62
CA GLN A 105 0.06 11.73 12.29
C GLN A 105 1.50 11.36 12.68
N GLN A 106 1.67 10.90 13.92
CA GLN A 106 2.91 10.27 14.38
C GLN A 106 2.63 8.82 14.75
N VAL A 107 3.40 7.91 14.16
CA VAL A 107 3.53 6.53 14.64
C VAL A 107 4.45 6.54 15.85
N VAL A 108 4.04 5.91 16.93
CA VAL A 108 4.84 5.73 18.15
C VAL A 108 5.41 4.32 18.16
N ILE A 109 6.70 4.21 18.44
CA ILE A 109 7.41 2.94 18.59
C ILE A 109 7.82 2.81 20.06
N ASP A 110 7.26 1.82 20.77
CA ASP A 110 7.50 1.65 22.21
C ASP A 110 7.83 0.19 22.59
N PRO A 111 8.97 -0.11 23.23
CA PRO A 111 10.07 0.81 23.51
C PRO A 111 10.76 1.29 22.22
N PRO A 112 11.38 2.47 22.22
CA PRO A 112 12.16 2.95 21.07
C PRO A 112 13.24 1.95 20.66
N GLN A 113 13.36 1.70 19.36
CA GLN A 113 14.32 0.76 18.77
C GLN A 113 14.72 1.23 17.37
N PRO A 114 15.83 0.70 16.81
CA PRO A 114 16.16 0.96 15.41
C PRO A 114 15.10 0.31 14.52
N ILE A 115 14.67 1.05 13.51
CA ILE A 115 13.80 0.51 12.46
C ILE A 115 14.71 0.02 11.35
N ILE A 116 14.72 -1.28 11.08
CA ILE A 116 15.59 -1.93 10.08
C ILE A 116 15.06 -1.64 8.67
N SER A 117 13.75 -1.79 8.48
CA SER A 117 13.09 -1.53 7.22
C SER A 117 11.63 -1.14 7.40
N VAL A 118 11.09 -0.46 6.40
CA VAL A 118 9.67 -0.08 6.34
C VAL A 118 9.07 -0.60 5.05
N LYS A 119 7.89 -1.19 5.16
CA LYS A 119 7.07 -1.59 4.02
C LYS A 119 5.72 -0.90 4.13
N CYS A 120 5.32 -0.13 3.13
CA CYS A 120 3.97 0.42 3.06
C CYS A 120 3.16 -0.28 1.97
N GLN A 121 1.86 -0.41 2.18
CA GLN A 121 0.96 -1.04 1.21
C GLN A 121 -0.45 -0.48 1.35
N GLY A 122 -1.10 -0.29 0.19
CA GLY A 122 -2.48 0.17 0.12
C GLY A 122 -2.56 1.67 -0.10
N MET A 123 -3.76 2.20 0.09
CA MET A 123 -4.08 3.58 -0.27
C MET A 123 -4.98 4.19 0.78
N CYS A 124 -4.86 5.50 0.93
CA CYS A 124 -5.69 6.31 1.80
C CYS A 124 -6.30 7.47 1.01
N VAL A 125 -7.37 8.05 1.54
CA VAL A 125 -8.06 9.18 0.94
C VAL A 125 -7.45 10.47 1.48
N GLN A 126 -7.02 11.35 0.57
CA GLN A 126 -6.44 12.64 0.92
C GLN A 126 -7.47 13.54 1.64
N THR A 127 -6.96 14.55 2.35
CA THR A 127 -7.79 15.52 3.08
C THR A 127 -8.86 16.11 2.16
N TYR A 128 -10.10 16.22 2.66
CA TYR A 128 -11.31 16.63 1.95
C TYR A 128 -11.82 15.68 0.85
N GLY A 129 -11.12 14.58 0.56
CA GLY A 129 -11.60 13.50 -0.28
C GLY A 129 -12.80 12.75 0.34
N ALA A 130 -13.55 12.03 -0.48
CA ALA A 130 -14.69 11.24 -0.04
C ALA A 130 -14.22 9.93 0.61
N CYS A 131 -14.50 9.76 1.90
CA CYS A 131 -14.17 8.51 2.62
C CYS A 131 -15.26 7.43 2.47
N TYR A 132 -16.40 7.79 1.89
CA TYR A 132 -17.45 6.86 1.45
C TYR A 132 -17.82 7.13 0.00
N ASP A 133 -18.16 6.08 -0.75
CA ASP A 133 -18.67 6.18 -2.11
C ASP A 133 -20.15 6.60 -2.14
N THR A 134 -20.74 6.68 -3.34
CA THR A 134 -22.15 7.07 -3.53
C THR A 134 -23.15 6.04 -2.99
N ARG A 135 -22.70 4.82 -2.67
CA ARG A 135 -23.49 3.75 -2.05
C ARG A 135 -23.25 3.66 -0.54
N GLY A 136 -22.48 4.59 0.03
CA GLY A 136 -22.12 4.60 1.44
C GLY A 136 -21.10 3.53 1.83
N GLN A 137 -20.37 2.94 0.87
CA GLN A 137 -19.30 1.99 1.17
C GLN A 137 -17.99 2.71 1.48
N PRO A 138 -17.19 2.24 2.45
CA PRO A 138 -15.88 2.84 2.75
C PRO A 138 -14.96 2.78 1.54
N VAL A 139 -14.35 3.90 1.18
CA VAL A 139 -13.33 3.98 0.10
C VAL A 139 -11.95 3.64 0.64
N GLY A 140 -11.64 4.09 1.86
CA GLY A 140 -10.37 3.89 2.52
C GLY A 140 -10.21 4.79 3.74
N PRO A 141 -9.16 4.58 4.55
CA PRO A 141 -8.86 5.47 5.67
C PRO A 141 -8.44 6.85 5.15
N CYS A 142 -8.57 7.88 5.97
CA CYS A 142 -8.04 9.20 5.63
C CYS A 142 -6.52 9.22 5.85
N CYS A 143 -5.76 9.76 4.90
CA CYS A 143 -4.30 9.71 4.93
C CYS A 143 -3.71 10.36 6.18
N ASN A 144 -4.20 11.54 6.53
CA ASN A 144 -3.76 12.27 7.70
C ASN A 144 -4.94 12.95 8.38
N GLY A 145 -5.81 12.12 8.96
CA GLY A 145 -7.06 12.61 9.52
C GLY A 145 -8.06 11.51 9.83
N PHE A 146 -9.31 11.93 9.97
CA PHE A 146 -10.44 11.04 10.21
C PHE A 146 -11.60 11.38 9.27
N CYS A 147 -12.52 10.44 9.11
CA CYS A 147 -13.69 10.61 8.25
C CYS A 147 -14.83 11.28 9.02
N MET A 148 -15.31 12.43 8.54
CA MET A 148 -16.43 13.17 9.13
C MET A 148 -17.35 13.71 8.05
N ALA A 149 -18.65 13.43 8.20
CA ALA A 149 -19.68 13.82 7.22
C ALA A 149 -19.26 13.44 5.78
N THR A 150 -18.89 12.18 5.59
CA THR A 150 -18.43 11.55 4.33
C THR A 150 -17.15 12.11 3.71
N ARG A 151 -16.47 13.06 4.36
CA ARG A 151 -15.19 13.62 3.90
C ARG A 151 -14.07 13.40 4.89
N CYS A 152 -12.87 13.20 4.38
CA CYS A 152 -11.67 13.24 5.20
C CYS A 152 -11.44 14.64 5.75
N ARG A 153 -11.20 14.74 7.05
CA ARG A 153 -10.87 15.98 7.75
C ARG A 153 -9.52 15.83 8.42
N PRO A 154 -8.71 16.90 8.44
CA PRO A 154 -7.47 16.89 9.18
C PRO A 154 -7.75 16.77 10.69
N TRP A 155 -6.75 16.41 11.47
CA TRP A 155 -6.91 16.25 12.92
C TRP A 155 -7.23 17.55 13.67
N ASN A 156 -6.95 18.72 13.10
CA ASN A 156 -7.07 20.04 13.74
C ASN A 156 -8.47 20.69 13.67
N ILE A 157 -9.56 19.93 13.69
CA ILE A 157 -10.92 20.48 13.68
C ILE A 157 -11.30 21.13 15.02
N GLY A 158 -11.01 22.42 15.20
CA GLY A 158 -11.43 23.14 16.42
C GLY A 158 -10.77 24.49 16.71
N HIS A 159 -9.99 25.04 15.77
CA HIS A 159 -9.29 26.31 15.97
C HIS A 159 -9.53 27.22 14.76
N GLY A 160 -10.71 27.83 14.74
CA GLY A 160 -10.95 29.09 14.04
C GLY A 160 -10.88 30.24 15.04
#